data_AF-A0A352SU09-F1
#
_entry.id   AF-A0A352SU09-F1
#
_cell.length_a   1.000
_cell.length_b   1.000
_cell.length_c   1.000
_cell.angle_alpha   90.00
_cell.angle_beta   90.00
_cell.angle_gamma   90.00
#
_symmetry.space_group_name_H-M   'P 1'
#
loop_
_entity.id
_entity.type
_entity.pdbx_description
1 polymer ?
#
loop_
_entity_poly.entity_id
_entity_poly.type
_entity_poly.pdbx_seq_one_letter_code
_entity_poly.pdbx_strand_id
1 'polypeptide(L)'
;MRLTDREHRPECDVIPFHRPNTPSQEVAATSIAAVIAVTILHSADESPEDRLLDILEQSGDVEVLDADDAMDELAASSAHPDWIPANDNALMAVR
;
A
#
# COMPACT_ATOMS: atom_id res chain seq x y z
N MET A 1 -8.42 -76.07 -4.18
CA MET A 1 -7.50 -75.28 -5.04
C MET A 1 -8.23 -75.03 -6.35
N ARG A 2 -8.50 -73.82 -6.86
CA ARG A 2 -7.98 -72.47 -6.62
C ARG A 2 -9.18 -71.50 -6.67
N LEU A 3 -9.33 -70.62 -5.67
CA LEU A 3 -10.15 -69.42 -5.83
C LEU A 3 -9.34 -68.44 -6.70
N THR A 4 -9.79 -68.17 -7.92
CA THR A 4 -9.30 -67.04 -8.71
C THR A 4 -10.01 -65.78 -8.23
N ASP A 5 -9.67 -65.35 -7.02
CA ASP A 5 -10.04 -64.04 -6.48
C ASP A 5 -8.85 -63.09 -6.69
N ARG A 6 -8.55 -62.84 -7.95
CA ARG A 6 -7.48 -61.93 -8.33
C ARG A 6 -7.92 -61.24 -9.60
N GLU A 7 -7.87 -59.92 -9.58
CA GLU A 7 -8.12 -58.98 -10.69
C GLU A 7 -9.50 -58.31 -10.71
N HIS A 8 -9.90 -57.72 -9.58
CA HIS A 8 -10.54 -56.40 -9.62
C HIS A 8 -9.62 -55.41 -8.89
N ARG A 9 -8.66 -54.86 -9.63
CA ARG A 9 -7.97 -53.64 -9.19
C ARG A 9 -8.78 -52.49 -9.80
N PRO A 10 -9.53 -51.69 -9.03
CA PRO A 10 -10.10 -50.47 -9.59
C PRO A 10 -8.93 -49.62 -10.09
N GLU A 11 -9.01 -49.19 -11.34
CA GLU A 11 -8.04 -48.30 -11.95
C GLU A 11 -8.03 -47.00 -11.14
N CYS A 12 -6.90 -46.73 -10.45
CA CYS A 12 -6.78 -45.54 -9.63
C CYS A 12 -6.49 -44.35 -10.55
N ASP A 13 -7.52 -43.60 -10.92
CA ASP A 13 -7.34 -42.34 -11.64
C ASP A 13 -6.93 -41.22 -10.66
N VAL A 14 -5.79 -40.59 -10.95
CA VAL A 14 -5.34 -39.40 -10.23
C VAL A 14 -6.06 -38.20 -10.83
N ILE A 15 -7.03 -37.64 -10.12
CA ILE A 15 -7.69 -36.38 -10.51
C ILE A 15 -6.73 -35.23 -10.20
N PRO A 16 -6.25 -34.47 -11.20
CA PRO A 16 -5.38 -33.32 -10.96
C PRO A 16 -6.16 -32.22 -10.23
N PHE A 17 -5.66 -31.81 -9.07
CA PHE A 17 -6.25 -30.71 -8.32
C PHE A 17 -5.77 -29.38 -8.91
N HIS A 18 -6.58 -28.76 -9.76
CA HIS A 18 -6.32 -27.40 -10.23
C HIS A 18 -6.72 -26.42 -9.13
N ARG A 19 -5.74 -25.75 -8.51
CA ARG A 19 -6.02 -24.66 -7.56
C ARG A 19 -6.85 -23.60 -8.29
N PRO A 20 -7.99 -23.14 -7.73
CA PRO A 20 -8.74 -22.04 -8.31
C PRO A 20 -7.80 -20.83 -8.49
N ASN A 21 -7.81 -20.21 -9.67
CA ASN A 21 -7.13 -18.94 -9.87
C ASN A 21 -7.78 -17.93 -8.93
N THR A 22 -7.14 -17.67 -7.79
CA THR A 22 -7.44 -16.47 -7.00
C THR A 22 -7.10 -15.29 -7.90
N PRO A 23 -8.08 -14.45 -8.30
CA PRO A 23 -7.75 -13.25 -9.04
C PRO A 23 -6.72 -12.49 -8.22
N SER A 24 -5.58 -12.20 -8.84
CA SER A 24 -4.54 -11.36 -8.27
C SER A 24 -5.21 -10.10 -7.75
N GLN A 25 -5.19 -9.92 -6.44
CA GLN A 25 -5.68 -8.70 -5.81
C GLN A 25 -4.89 -7.55 -6.45
N GLU A 26 -5.57 -6.68 -7.19
CA GLU A 26 -4.94 -5.48 -7.74
C GLU A 26 -4.53 -4.60 -6.56
N VAL A 27 -3.24 -4.61 -6.25
CA VAL A 27 -2.65 -3.73 -5.25
C VAL A 27 -2.41 -2.39 -5.95
N ALA A 28 -3.20 -1.38 -5.58
CA ALA A 28 -2.98 0.00 -6.03
C ALA A 28 -2.17 0.74 -4.96
N ALA A 29 -1.09 1.39 -5.38
CA ALA A 29 -0.33 2.31 -4.56
C ALA A 29 -0.64 3.74 -5.02
N THR A 30 -1.01 4.60 -4.07
CA THR A 30 -1.33 6.02 -4.33
C THR A 30 -0.47 6.88 -3.41
N SER A 31 0.27 7.84 -3.97
CA SER A 31 1.06 8.81 -3.21
C SER A 31 0.24 10.07 -2.96
N ILE A 32 0.35 10.65 -1.75
CA ILE A 32 -0.37 11.84 -1.34
C ILE A 32 0.63 12.83 -0.72
N ALA A 33 0.79 14.00 -1.34
CA ALA A 33 1.56 15.10 -0.77
C ALA A 33 0.67 15.97 0.12
N ALA A 34 1.03 16.14 1.40
CA ALA A 34 0.28 16.94 2.36
C ALA A 34 1.20 17.63 3.38
N VAL A 35 0.81 18.82 3.82
CA VAL A 35 1.42 19.50 4.98
C VAL A 35 0.58 19.19 6.21
N ILE A 36 1.20 18.59 7.23
CA ILE A 36 0.52 18.13 8.44
C ILE A 36 1.05 18.91 9.64
N ALA A 37 0.14 19.49 10.43
CA ALA A 37 0.48 20.05 11.74
C ALA A 37 0.38 18.96 12.81
N VAL A 38 1.42 18.82 13.63
CA VAL A 38 1.51 17.80 14.69
C VAL A 38 1.79 18.43 16.05
N THR A 39 1.33 17.75 17.11
CA THR A 39 1.66 18.11 18.49
C THR A 39 2.44 16.95 19.11
N ILE A 40 3.65 17.22 19.57
CA ILE A 40 4.56 16.22 20.14
C ILE A 40 4.67 16.48 21.64
N LEU A 41 4.47 15.42 22.44
CA LEU A 41 4.80 15.46 23.86
C LEU A 41 6.29 15.17 24.01
N HIS A 42 7.03 16.12 24.58
CA HIS A 42 8.47 16.01 24.76
C HIS A 42 8.92 16.65 26.09
N SER A 43 10.09 16.25 26.55
CA SER A 43 10.77 16.75 27.74
C SER A 43 11.39 18.13 27.45
N ALA A 44 11.61 18.94 28.48
CA ALA A 44 12.10 20.31 28.31
C ALA A 44 13.55 20.40 27.79
N ASP A 45 14.29 19.29 27.88
CA ASP A 45 15.67 19.12 27.47
C ASP A 45 15.83 18.49 26.08
N GLU A 46 14.74 18.02 25.46
CA GLU A 46 14.75 17.45 24.10
C GLU A 46 14.07 18.39 23.09
N SER A 47 14.58 18.43 21.86
CA SER A 47 13.92 19.17 20.77
C SER A 47 12.66 18.42 20.34
N PRO A 48 11.53 19.12 20.10
CA PRO A 48 10.34 18.50 19.55
C PRO A 48 10.57 17.89 18.17
N GLU A 49 11.51 18.43 17.39
CA GLU A 49 11.89 17.89 16.07
C GLU A 49 12.63 16.56 16.20
N ASP A 50 13.66 16.51 17.07
CA ASP A 50 14.41 15.27 17.32
C ASP A 50 13.48 14.17 17.86
N ARG A 51 12.56 14.54 18.77
CA ARG A 51 11.59 13.60 19.32
C ARG A 51 10.61 13.08 18.26
N LEU A 52 10.21 13.92 17.31
CA LEU A 52 9.38 13.51 16.19
C LEU A 52 10.13 12.52 15.30
N LEU A 53 11.40 12.79 14.97
CA LEU A 53 12.23 11.89 14.17
C LEU A 53 12.36 10.51 14.84
N ASP A 54 12.67 10.47 16.14
CA ASP A 54 12.76 9.22 16.91
C ASP A 54 11.47 8.39 16.86
N ILE A 55 10.31 9.05 16.89
CA ILE A 55 9.00 8.39 16.81
C ILE A 55 8.79 7.78 15.42
N LEU A 56 9.12 8.54 14.37
CA LEU A 56 8.97 8.09 12.98
C LEU A 56 9.92 6.93 12.66
N GLU A 57 11.16 6.99 13.13
CA GLU A 57 12.16 5.92 12.95
C GLU A 57 11.76 4.63 13.68
N GLN A 58 11.21 4.72 14.89
CA GLN A 58 10.70 3.55 15.62
C GLN A 58 9.50 2.88 14.93
N SER A 59 8.72 3.62 14.15
CA SER A 59 7.60 3.05 13.38
C SER A 59 8.09 2.12 12.26
N GLY A 60 9.27 2.37 11.70
CA GLY A 60 9.83 1.60 10.58
C GLY A 60 9.09 1.73 9.25
N ASP A 61 7.97 2.45 9.23
CA ASP A 61 7.08 2.64 8.07
C ASP A 61 7.30 3.97 7.35
N VAL A 62 8.21 4.81 7.86
CA VAL A 62 8.41 6.18 7.38
C VAL A 62 9.86 6.37 6.94
N GLU A 63 10.03 6.89 5.72
CA GLU A 63 11.29 7.37 5.20
C GLU A 63 11.38 8.88 5.39
N VAL A 64 12.48 9.36 5.98
CA VAL A 64 12.74 10.80 6.17
C VAL A 64 13.66 11.26 5.05
N LEU A 65 13.16 12.16 4.21
CA LEU A 65 13.88 12.74 3.07
C LEU A 65 14.23 14.19 3.35
N ASP A 66 15.32 14.68 2.76
CA ASP A 66 15.61 16.11 2.74
C ASP A 66 14.56 16.85 1.89
N ALA A 67 14.33 18.12 2.19
CA ALA A 67 13.34 18.95 1.52
C ALA A 67 13.63 19.09 0.02
N ASP A 68 14.91 19.21 -0.37
CA ASP A 68 15.32 19.31 -1.77
C ASP A 68 15.00 18.00 -2.52
N ASP A 69 15.36 16.85 -1.93
CA ASP A 69 15.09 15.52 -2.50
C ASP A 69 13.58 15.24 -2.61
N ALA A 70 12.80 15.60 -1.58
CA ALA A 70 11.35 15.42 -1.58
C ALA A 70 10.64 16.27 -2.64
N MET A 71 11.15 17.46 -2.95
CA MET A 71 10.60 18.33 -4.00
C MET A 71 10.92 17.82 -5.40
N ASP A 72 12.11 17.26 -5.61
CA ASP A 72 12.49 16.66 -6.89
C ASP A 72 11.63 15.42 -7.21
N GLU A 73 11.35 14.55 -6.22
CA GLU A 73 10.47 13.40 -6.40
C GLU A 73 9.01 13.82 -6.67
N LEU A 74 8.53 14.84 -5.96
CA LEU A 74 7.20 15.40 -6.20
C LEU A 74 7.09 15.99 -7.61
N ALA A 75 8.10 16.74 -8.06
CA ALA A 75 8.15 17.29 -9.41
C ALA A 75 8.14 16.19 -10.47
N ALA A 76 8.87 15.09 -10.25
CA ALA A 76 8.85 13.93 -11.14
C ALA A 76 7.47 13.25 -11.20
N SER A 77 6.72 13.21 -10.08
CA SER A 77 5.37 12.64 -10.02
C SER A 77 4.29 13.52 -10.67
N SER A 78 4.51 14.83 -10.77
CA SER A 78 3.58 15.81 -11.34
C SER A 78 3.46 15.78 -12.87
N ALA A 79 4.20 14.90 -13.56
CA ALA A 79 4.09 14.70 -15.01
C ALA A 79 2.78 13.99 -15.45
N HIS A 80 1.81 13.80 -14.54
CA HIS A 80 0.48 13.26 -14.84
C HIS A 80 -0.59 14.37 -14.82
N PRO A 81 -1.59 14.29 -15.73
CA PRO A 81 -2.35 15.44 -16.20
C PRO A 81 -3.12 16.13 -15.08
N ASP A 82 -3.20 17.46 -15.18
CA ASP A 82 -3.96 18.39 -14.33
C ASP A 82 -5.21 17.73 -13.72
N TRP A 83 -5.10 17.30 -12.46
CA TRP A 83 -6.26 16.83 -11.71
C TRP A 83 -7.12 18.04 -11.39
N ILE A 84 -8.06 18.34 -12.28
CA ILE A 84 -9.08 19.37 -12.04
C ILE A 84 -9.83 18.94 -10.77
N PRO A 85 -9.85 19.77 -9.71
CA PRO A 85 -10.60 19.46 -8.51
C PRO A 85 -12.05 19.16 -8.90
N ALA A 86 -12.54 17.96 -8.61
CA ALA A 86 -13.88 17.53 -8.98
C ALA A 86 -14.99 18.23 -8.16
N ASN A 87 -14.64 19.20 -7.30
CA ASN A 87 -15.64 19.93 -6.54
C ASN A 87 -16.30 21.00 -7.42
N ASP A 88 -17.61 21.06 -7.30
CA ASP A 88 -18.56 21.87 -8.03
C ASP A 88 -18.79 23.24 -7.36
N ASN A 89 -17.87 23.68 -6.49
CA ASN A 89 -17.97 24.98 -5.80
C ASN A 89 -17.99 26.17 -6.78
N ALA A 90 -17.58 25.98 -8.04
CA ALA A 90 -17.71 26.98 -9.09
C ALA A 90 -19.17 27.38 -9.38
N LEU A 91 -20.15 26.49 -9.13
CA LEU A 91 -21.58 26.81 -9.32
C LEU A 91 -22.16 27.71 -8.23
N MET A 92 -21.51 27.80 -7.06
CA MET A 92 -21.96 28.63 -5.94
C MET A 92 -21.46 30.09 -6.03
N ALA A 93 -20.50 30.38 -6.93
CA ALA A 93 -19.90 31.70 -7.08
C ALA A 93 -20.71 32.67 -7.97
N VAL A 94 -21.82 32.22 -8.56
CA VAL A 94 -22.72 33.06 -9.36
C VAL A 94 -24.07 33.19 -8.65
N ARG A 95 -24.13 34.07 -7.64
CA ARG A 95 -25.38 34.68 -7.16
C ARG A 95 -25.14 36.11 -6.74
#